data_AF-A0A7X6TZW0-F1
#
_entry.id   AF-A0A7X6TZW0-F1
#
_cell.length_a   1.000
_cell.length_b   1.000
_cell.length_c   1.000
_cell.angle_alpha   90.00
_cell.angle_beta   90.00
_cell.angle_gamma   90.00
#
_symmetry.space_group_name_H-M   'P 1'
#
loop_
_entity.id
_entity.type
_entity.pdbx_description
1 polymer ?
#
loop_
_entity_poly.entity_id
_entity_poly.type
_entity_poly.pdbx_seq_one_letter_code
_entity_poly.pdbx_strand_id
1 'polypeptide(L)'
;FTINPYLLLFPLLFVLLLVLRLSVIPVLFLGVLTGSILTVCYQQQPIQVLWLAAKSGSPSIMESMSRQSQAYWNLLDKGGLQDQWWTVALILCVLVFGGVMKASGMLEALPNGFARAVRGKRTLGVMAVLCSFFTNLASPDHHLSISLPGRILRKSLAEEGAEPENLSRPLADAGPSTAALVPWSMTSIVMTALLGVELWAYAPWAVILWASPLLAILFALLGIFSSRGDKPAKKSGNGHGPS
;
A
#
# COMPACT_ATOMS: atom_id res chain seq x y z
N PHE A 1 20.21 -18.04 24.48
CA PHE A 1 20.09 -18.28 23.03
C PHE A 1 21.38 -18.87 22.50
N THR A 2 21.32 -20.04 21.87
CA THR A 2 22.44 -20.67 21.15
C THR A 2 22.24 -20.49 19.65
N ILE A 3 23.13 -19.76 18.99
CA ILE A 3 23.08 -19.57 17.53
C ILE A 3 23.66 -20.84 16.89
N ASN A 4 22.78 -21.68 16.36
CA ASN A 4 23.13 -22.93 15.69
C ASN A 4 22.88 -22.78 14.17
N PRO A 5 23.75 -23.23 13.25
CA PRO A 5 23.57 -23.07 11.80
C PRO A 5 22.21 -23.54 11.26
N TYR A 6 21.55 -24.48 11.95
CA TYR A 6 20.20 -24.94 11.58
C TYR A 6 19.11 -23.85 11.71
N LEU A 7 19.32 -22.77 12.47
CA LEU A 7 18.38 -21.65 12.51
C LEU A 7 18.30 -20.88 11.17
N LEU A 8 19.35 -20.92 10.34
CA LEU A 8 19.36 -20.33 8.99
C LEU A 8 18.46 -21.10 8.01
N LEU A 9 18.05 -22.32 8.35
CA LEU A 9 17.15 -23.13 7.53
C LEU A 9 15.76 -22.48 7.44
N PHE A 10 15.34 -21.72 8.47
CA PHE A 10 14.09 -20.98 8.48
C PHE A 10 14.03 -19.85 7.41
N PRO A 11 14.96 -18.87 7.40
CA PRO A 11 14.97 -17.85 6.35
C PRO A 11 15.24 -18.45 4.97
N LEU A 12 16.04 -19.52 4.85
CA LEU A 12 16.27 -20.21 3.57
C LEU A 12 14.97 -20.84 3.02
N LEU A 13 14.20 -21.51 3.88
CA LEU A 13 12.90 -22.09 3.51
C LEU A 13 11.91 -21.00 3.11
N PHE A 14 11.92 -19.84 3.78
CA PHE A 14 11.09 -18.70 3.42
C PHE A 14 11.46 -18.12 2.03
N VAL A 15 12.75 -17.99 1.73
CA VAL A 15 13.24 -17.57 0.40
C VAL A 15 12.83 -18.59 -0.67
N LEU A 16 12.94 -19.90 -0.38
CA LEU A 16 12.52 -20.96 -1.31
C LEU A 16 11.01 -20.86 -1.61
N LEU A 17 10.17 -20.70 -0.58
CA LEU A 17 8.72 -20.54 -0.73
C LEU A 17 8.36 -19.28 -1.54
N LEU A 18 9.13 -18.21 -1.39
CA LEU A 18 8.98 -16.97 -2.16
C LEU A 18 9.32 -17.18 -3.64
N VAL A 19 10.39 -17.92 -3.94
CA VAL A 19 10.77 -18.30 -5.31
C VAL A 19 9.71 -19.19 -5.95
N LEU A 20 9.09 -20.08 -5.17
CA LEU A 20 8.01 -20.97 -5.62
C LEU A 20 6.67 -20.26 -5.87
N ARG A 21 6.61 -18.92 -5.70
CA ARG A 21 5.41 -18.09 -5.95
C ARG A 21 4.13 -18.60 -5.27
N LEU A 22 4.26 -19.20 -4.10
CA LEU A 22 3.11 -19.64 -3.31
C LEU A 22 2.35 -18.44 -2.76
N SER A 23 1.02 -18.57 -2.64
CA SER A 23 0.18 -17.56 -2.01
C SER A 23 0.67 -17.26 -0.59
N VAL A 24 0.63 -15.98 -0.20
CA VAL A 24 1.19 -15.49 1.07
C VAL A 24 0.63 -16.21 2.30
N ILE A 25 -0.67 -16.54 2.29
CA ILE A 25 -1.36 -17.19 3.42
C ILE A 25 -0.71 -18.55 3.78
N PRO A 26 -0.56 -19.51 2.84
CA PRO A 26 0.16 -20.76 3.10
C PRO A 26 1.60 -20.56 3.58
N VAL A 27 2.31 -19.58 3.01
CA VAL A 27 3.72 -19.29 3.37
C VAL A 27 3.83 -18.82 4.82
N LEU A 28 2.95 -17.92 5.25
CA LEU A 28 2.91 -17.46 6.64
C LEU A 28 2.55 -18.59 7.60
N PHE A 29 1.58 -19.44 7.25
CA PHE A 29 1.18 -20.58 8.08
C PHE A 29 2.33 -21.59 8.26
N LEU A 30 3.00 -21.96 7.16
CA LEU A 30 4.18 -22.82 7.19
C LEU A 30 5.34 -22.18 7.96
N GLY A 31 5.50 -20.87 7.87
CA GLY A 31 6.46 -20.11 8.66
C GLY A 31 6.20 -20.26 10.17
N VAL A 32 4.97 -20.00 10.61
CA VAL A 32 4.60 -20.13 12.03
C VAL A 32 4.78 -21.57 12.51
N LEU A 33 4.40 -22.57 11.72
CA LEU A 33 4.61 -23.99 12.06
C LEU A 33 6.09 -24.34 12.20
N THR A 34 6.90 -23.96 11.21
CA THR A 34 8.33 -24.26 11.21
C THR A 34 9.04 -23.56 12.37
N GLY A 35 8.71 -22.29 12.64
CA GLY A 35 9.24 -21.54 13.79
C GLY A 35 8.84 -22.15 15.14
N SER A 36 7.59 -22.62 15.25
CA SER A 36 7.09 -23.33 16.44
C SER A 36 7.86 -24.63 16.70
N ILE A 37 8.06 -25.44 15.65
CA ILE A 37 8.80 -26.71 15.72
C ILE A 37 10.26 -26.46 16.13
N LEU A 38 10.92 -25.48 15.52
CA LEU A 38 12.31 -25.14 15.86
C LEU A 38 12.44 -24.66 17.32
N THR A 39 11.47 -23.90 17.81
CA THR A 39 11.49 -23.39 19.19
C THR A 39 11.35 -24.53 20.21
N VAL A 40 10.46 -25.50 19.96
CA VAL A 40 10.26 -26.64 20.87
C VAL A 40 11.41 -27.65 20.75
N CYS A 41 11.80 -28.04 19.53
CA CYS A 41 12.77 -29.11 19.32
C CYS A 41 14.23 -28.67 19.54
N TYR A 42 14.59 -27.43 19.16
CA TYR A 42 15.99 -26.98 19.19
C TYR A 42 16.28 -25.96 20.29
N GLN A 43 15.33 -25.09 20.65
CA GLN A 43 15.50 -24.17 21.79
C GLN A 43 15.03 -24.76 23.12
N GLN A 44 14.45 -25.97 23.10
CA GLN A 44 13.98 -26.71 24.28
C GLN A 44 13.04 -25.87 25.17
N GLN A 45 12.26 -24.98 24.55
CA GLN A 45 11.30 -24.15 25.27
C GLN A 45 9.97 -24.91 25.43
N PRO A 46 9.30 -24.80 26.59
CA PRO A 46 8.03 -25.46 26.79
C PRO A 46 6.95 -24.87 25.88
N ILE A 47 6.00 -25.71 25.45
CA ILE A 47 4.88 -25.31 24.56
C ILE A 47 4.06 -24.13 25.14
N GLN A 48 4.06 -23.99 26.47
CA GLN A 48 3.39 -22.91 27.18
C GLN A 48 4.01 -21.54 26.87
N VAL A 49 5.34 -21.48 26.73
CA VAL A 49 6.07 -20.25 26.35
C VAL A 49 5.75 -19.88 24.90
N LEU A 50 5.60 -20.87 24.01
CA LEU A 50 5.16 -20.63 22.63
C LEU A 50 3.73 -20.04 22.57
N TRP A 51 2.81 -20.60 23.37
CA TRP A 51 1.44 -20.09 23.42
C TRP A 51 1.37 -18.69 24.03
N LEU A 52 2.15 -18.43 25.09
CA LEU A 52 2.24 -17.11 25.71
C LEU A 52 2.82 -16.09 24.71
N ALA A 53 3.88 -16.45 24.00
CA ALA A 53 4.47 -15.64 22.94
C ALA A 53 3.47 -15.29 21.83
N ALA A 54 2.68 -16.27 21.38
CA ALA A 54 1.65 -16.04 20.37
C ALA A 54 0.49 -15.15 20.87
N LYS A 55 0.11 -15.28 22.15
CA LYS A 55 -0.99 -14.51 22.72
C LYS A 55 -0.63 -13.07 23.07
N SER A 56 0.49 -12.85 23.75
CA SER A 56 0.84 -11.58 24.40
C SER A 56 2.22 -11.03 24.01
N GLY A 57 2.86 -11.59 22.98
CA GLY A 57 4.25 -11.25 22.64
C GLY A 57 5.24 -11.95 23.57
N SER A 58 6.54 -11.76 23.35
CA SER A 58 7.62 -12.48 24.05
C SER A 58 8.41 -11.57 25.00
N PRO A 59 7.79 -11.05 26.09
CA PRO A 59 8.50 -10.19 27.03
C PRO A 59 9.62 -10.93 27.80
N SER A 60 9.46 -12.25 28.01
CA SER A 60 10.44 -13.10 28.70
C SER A 60 11.76 -13.24 27.96
N ILE A 61 11.77 -13.08 26.63
CA ILE A 61 13.00 -13.09 25.83
C ILE A 61 13.76 -11.78 26.05
N MET A 62 13.03 -10.67 26.12
CA MET A 62 13.57 -9.30 26.14
C MET A 62 14.30 -8.94 27.44
N GLU A 63 13.88 -9.48 28.58
CA GLU A 63 14.56 -9.30 29.88
C GLU A 63 15.96 -9.90 29.93
N SER A 64 16.23 -10.94 29.13
CA SER A 64 17.52 -11.63 29.09
C SER A 64 18.55 -10.97 28.16
N MET A 65 18.20 -9.87 27.48
CA MET A 65 18.99 -9.30 26.39
C MET A 65 19.71 -8.02 26.76
N SER A 66 20.85 -7.78 26.10
CA SER A 66 21.56 -6.51 26.23
C SER A 66 20.69 -5.32 25.78
N ARG A 67 20.92 -4.14 26.35
CA ARG A 67 20.17 -2.91 26.05
C ARG A 67 20.14 -2.55 24.55
N GLN A 68 21.23 -2.87 23.85
CA GLN A 68 21.37 -2.63 22.42
C GLN A 68 20.55 -3.65 21.61
N SER A 69 20.50 -4.90 22.05
CA SER A 69 19.61 -5.91 21.49
C SER A 69 18.14 -5.55 21.72
N GLN A 70 17.78 -5.02 22.89
CA GLN A 70 16.39 -4.64 23.21
C GLN A 70 15.80 -3.63 22.20
N ALA A 71 16.58 -2.67 21.72
CA ALA A 71 16.11 -1.72 20.69
C ALA A 71 15.75 -2.43 19.37
N TYR A 72 16.57 -3.40 18.93
CA TYR A 72 16.27 -4.21 17.75
C TYR A 72 15.08 -5.16 18.00
N TRP A 73 14.97 -5.72 19.20
CA TRP A 73 13.85 -6.58 19.56
C TRP A 73 12.52 -5.84 19.61
N ASN A 74 12.47 -4.58 20.05
CA ASN A 74 11.26 -3.74 19.98
C ASN A 74 10.80 -3.46 18.54
N LEU A 75 11.70 -3.55 17.56
CA LEU A 75 11.33 -3.47 16.14
C LEU A 75 10.76 -4.78 15.62
N LEU A 76 11.10 -5.91 16.24
CA LEU A 76 10.74 -7.25 15.81
C LEU A 76 9.51 -7.80 16.54
N ASP A 77 9.42 -7.57 17.84
CA ASP A 77 8.25 -7.91 18.67
C ASP A 77 7.20 -6.80 18.52
N LYS A 78 6.04 -7.17 17.99
CA LYS A 78 4.87 -6.29 17.83
C LYS A 78 3.73 -6.70 18.74
N GLY A 79 4.04 -7.46 19.79
CA GLY A 79 3.05 -8.08 20.67
C GLY A 79 2.45 -9.33 20.06
N GLY A 80 1.45 -9.87 20.75
CA GLY A 80 0.75 -11.07 20.32
C GLY A 80 -0.62 -10.78 19.70
N LEU A 81 -1.39 -11.85 19.50
CA LEU A 81 -2.77 -11.77 18.99
C LEU A 81 -3.66 -10.83 19.83
N GLN A 82 -3.42 -10.76 21.14
CA GLN A 82 -4.20 -9.90 22.04
C GLN A 82 -3.91 -8.43 21.80
N ASP A 83 -2.63 -8.07 21.61
CA ASP A 83 -2.20 -6.69 21.41
C ASP A 83 -2.61 -6.16 20.03
N GLN A 84 -2.74 -7.06 19.04
CA GLN A 84 -3.13 -6.71 17.67
C GLN A 84 -4.64 -6.72 17.41
N TRP A 85 -5.48 -7.08 18.40
CA TRP A 85 -6.94 -7.16 18.21
C TRP A 85 -7.56 -5.83 17.80
N TRP A 86 -7.05 -4.73 18.35
CA TRP A 86 -7.45 -3.37 17.97
C TRP A 86 -7.16 -3.07 16.49
N THR A 87 -5.96 -3.40 16.03
CA THR A 87 -5.54 -3.25 14.63
C THR A 87 -6.45 -4.05 13.70
N VAL A 88 -6.74 -5.31 14.05
CA VAL A 88 -7.62 -6.19 13.27
C VAL A 88 -9.04 -5.62 13.18
N ALA A 89 -9.60 -5.15 14.30
CA ALA A 89 -10.93 -4.54 14.34
C ALA A 89 -11.01 -3.28 13.45
N LEU A 90 -9.98 -2.43 13.49
CA LEU A 90 -9.88 -1.26 12.61
C LEU A 90 -9.81 -1.66 11.14
N ILE A 91 -8.99 -2.65 10.77
CA ILE A 91 -8.90 -3.16 9.39
C ILE A 91 -10.27 -3.67 8.91
N LEU A 92 -11.01 -4.42 9.74
CA LEU A 92 -12.34 -4.91 9.39
C LEU A 92 -13.33 -3.76 9.17
N CYS A 93 -13.36 -2.78 10.06
CA CYS A 93 -14.21 -1.59 9.93
C CYS A 93 -13.93 -0.85 8.61
N VAL A 94 -12.64 -0.68 8.31
CA VAL A 94 -12.15 -0.03 7.10
C VAL A 94 -12.56 -0.82 5.84
N LEU A 95 -12.42 -2.14 5.84
CA LEU A 95 -12.82 -2.98 4.71
C LEU A 95 -14.33 -2.89 4.45
N VAL A 96 -15.14 -2.89 5.51
CA VAL A 96 -16.61 -2.69 5.40
C VAL A 96 -16.92 -1.31 4.83
N PHE A 97 -16.29 -0.26 5.34
CA PHE A 97 -16.44 1.10 4.83
C PHE A 97 -16.07 1.21 3.34
N GLY A 98 -14.92 0.65 2.95
CA GLY A 98 -14.48 0.55 1.55
C GLY A 98 -15.50 -0.17 0.66
N GLY A 99 -16.08 -1.27 1.16
CA GLY A 99 -17.13 -2.00 0.48
C GLY A 99 -18.41 -1.17 0.25
N VAL A 100 -18.87 -0.45 1.27
CA VAL A 100 -20.08 0.40 1.19
C VAL A 100 -19.88 1.56 0.20
N MET A 101 -18.72 2.21 0.21
CA MET A 101 -18.41 3.28 -0.76
C MET A 101 -18.34 2.78 -2.19
N LYS A 102 -17.85 1.55 -2.40
CA LYS A 102 -17.81 0.92 -3.72
C LYS A 102 -19.21 0.54 -4.20
N ALA A 103 -20.04 -0.02 -3.31
CA ALA A 103 -21.40 -0.42 -3.64
C ALA A 103 -22.34 0.77 -3.91
N SER A 104 -22.12 1.91 -3.25
CA SER A 104 -22.90 3.14 -3.43
C SER A 104 -22.51 3.97 -4.66
N GLY A 105 -21.44 3.61 -5.38
CA GLY A 105 -20.94 4.35 -6.55
C GLY A 105 -20.33 5.71 -6.24
N MET A 106 -20.20 6.09 -4.96
CA MET A 106 -19.64 7.39 -4.53
C MET A 106 -18.19 7.58 -5.01
N LEU A 107 -17.43 6.49 -5.11
CA LEU A 107 -16.05 6.51 -5.58
C LEU A 107 -15.93 6.94 -7.06
N GLU A 108 -16.95 6.71 -7.88
CA GLU A 108 -16.93 7.10 -9.30
C GLU A 108 -17.25 8.59 -9.51
N ALA A 109 -17.93 9.23 -8.55
CA ALA A 109 -18.28 10.65 -8.63
C ALA A 109 -17.03 11.56 -8.58
N LEU A 110 -16.02 11.16 -7.80
CA LEU A 110 -14.77 11.91 -7.61
C LEU A 110 -13.98 12.07 -8.93
N PRO A 111 -13.55 10.99 -9.61
CA PRO A 111 -12.79 11.11 -10.85
C PRO A 111 -13.56 11.78 -11.99
N ASN A 112 -14.89 11.65 -12.03
CA ASN A 112 -15.74 12.34 -12.99
C ASN A 112 -15.74 13.87 -12.81
N GLY A 113 -15.48 14.35 -11.59
CA GLY A 113 -15.22 15.77 -11.32
C GLY A 113 -13.87 16.21 -11.90
N PHE A 114 -12.81 15.43 -11.64
CA PHE A 114 -11.45 15.73 -12.12
C PHE A 114 -11.33 15.65 -13.64
N ALA A 115 -12.02 14.71 -14.30
CA ALA A 115 -12.01 14.58 -15.76
C ALA A 115 -12.50 15.86 -16.46
N ARG A 116 -13.46 16.58 -15.86
CA ARG A 116 -13.97 17.87 -16.39
C ARG A 116 -12.98 19.03 -16.22
N ALA A 117 -12.01 18.90 -15.32
CA ALA A 117 -10.99 19.92 -15.07
C ALA A 117 -9.74 19.75 -15.94
N VAL A 118 -9.64 18.67 -16.72
CA VAL A 118 -8.55 18.46 -17.68
C VAL A 118 -8.72 19.42 -18.86
N ARG A 119 -7.70 20.24 -19.13
CA ARG A 119 -7.69 21.24 -20.23
C ARG A 119 -6.39 21.17 -21.06
N GLY A 120 -5.79 19.98 -21.14
CA GLY A 120 -4.46 19.80 -21.73
C GLY A 120 -3.65 18.65 -21.13
N LYS A 121 -2.60 18.25 -21.86
CA LYS A 121 -1.62 17.21 -21.45
C LYS A 121 -0.97 17.45 -20.09
N ARG A 122 -0.58 18.69 -19.78
CA ARG A 122 0.04 19.05 -18.49
C ARG A 122 -0.96 18.94 -17.34
N THR A 123 -2.19 19.41 -17.56
CA THR A 123 -3.27 19.29 -16.58
C THR A 123 -3.71 17.85 -16.38
N LEU A 124 -3.60 16.98 -17.39
CA LEU A 124 -3.96 15.57 -17.25
C LEU A 124 -3.11 14.87 -16.17
N GLY A 125 -1.79 15.06 -16.18
CA GLY A 125 -0.91 14.47 -15.17
C GLY A 125 -1.17 15.01 -13.77
N VAL A 126 -1.40 16.32 -13.63
CA VAL A 126 -1.75 16.94 -12.35
C VAL A 126 -3.10 16.42 -11.83
N MET A 127 -4.11 16.35 -12.69
CA MET A 127 -5.43 15.82 -12.33
C MET A 127 -5.37 14.34 -12.00
N ALA A 128 -4.48 13.57 -12.63
CA ALA A 128 -4.26 12.16 -12.27
C ALA A 128 -3.71 12.01 -10.85
N VAL A 129 -2.69 12.80 -10.47
CA VAL A 129 -2.14 12.81 -9.09
C VAL A 129 -3.20 13.23 -8.09
N LEU A 130 -3.90 14.35 -8.34
CA LEU A 130 -4.95 14.85 -7.45
C LEU A 130 -6.08 13.82 -7.32
N CYS A 131 -6.56 13.28 -8.43
CA CYS A 131 -7.63 12.29 -8.43
C CYS A 131 -7.22 11.03 -7.67
N SER A 132 -5.98 10.55 -7.82
CA SER A 132 -5.43 9.43 -7.05
C SER A 132 -5.37 9.76 -5.55
N PHE A 133 -4.85 10.93 -5.18
CA PHE A 133 -4.82 11.39 -3.79
C PHE A 133 -6.23 11.44 -3.15
N PHE A 134 -7.19 12.07 -3.80
CA PHE A 134 -8.57 12.16 -3.28
C PHE A 134 -9.28 10.81 -3.29
N THR A 135 -8.94 9.92 -4.23
CA THR A 135 -9.48 8.56 -4.25
C THR A 135 -8.89 7.73 -3.11
N ASN A 136 -7.64 7.93 -2.70
CA ASN A 136 -7.08 7.36 -1.47
C ASN A 136 -7.68 7.97 -0.20
N LEU A 137 -8.00 9.26 -0.22
CA LEU A 137 -8.69 9.88 0.90
C LEU A 137 -10.12 9.32 1.04
N ALA A 138 -10.80 9.01 -0.06
CA ALA A 138 -12.09 8.35 0.00
C ALA A 138 -11.96 6.86 0.29
N SER A 139 -11.03 6.15 -0.36
CA SER A 139 -10.96 4.69 -0.36
C SER A 139 -9.80 4.15 0.48
N PRO A 140 -10.02 3.09 1.26
CA PRO A 140 -8.95 2.47 2.02
C PRO A 140 -8.03 1.57 1.18
N ASP A 141 -8.38 1.31 -0.08
CA ASP A 141 -7.65 0.42 -0.99
C ASP A 141 -6.81 1.20 -2.02
N HIS A 142 -5.50 1.04 -1.93
CA HIS A 142 -4.55 1.64 -2.87
C HIS A 142 -4.75 1.18 -4.33
N HIS A 143 -5.30 -0.02 -4.57
CA HIS A 143 -5.60 -0.48 -5.92
C HIS A 143 -6.68 0.36 -6.59
N LEU A 144 -7.67 0.83 -5.83
CA LEU A 144 -8.74 1.69 -6.35
C LEU A 144 -8.22 3.08 -6.71
N SER A 145 -7.27 3.60 -5.94
CA SER A 145 -6.62 4.89 -6.21
C SER A 145 -5.83 4.95 -7.53
N ILE A 146 -5.36 3.81 -8.03
CA ILE A 146 -4.68 3.74 -9.33
C ILE A 146 -5.66 3.39 -10.44
N SER A 147 -6.44 2.33 -10.23
CA SER A 147 -7.26 1.73 -11.28
C SER A 147 -8.48 2.57 -11.66
N LEU A 148 -9.13 3.23 -10.69
CA LEU A 148 -10.37 3.98 -10.95
C LEU A 148 -10.08 5.32 -11.67
N PRO A 149 -9.15 6.18 -11.20
CA PRO A 149 -8.74 7.36 -11.95
C PRO A 149 -8.17 7.01 -13.32
N GLY A 150 -7.37 5.94 -13.42
CA GLY A 150 -6.80 5.47 -14.69
C GLY A 150 -7.85 5.07 -15.72
N ARG A 151 -8.97 4.48 -15.30
CA ARG A 151 -10.10 4.14 -16.19
C ARG A 151 -10.87 5.38 -16.64
N ILE A 152 -11.16 6.30 -15.72
CA ILE A 152 -12.01 7.46 -16.00
C ILE A 152 -11.26 8.54 -16.80
N LEU A 153 -10.01 8.83 -16.44
CA LEU A 153 -9.17 9.80 -17.14
C LEU A 153 -8.64 9.30 -18.49
N ARG A 154 -8.82 8.00 -18.81
CA ARG A 154 -8.43 7.43 -20.11
C ARG A 154 -9.15 8.10 -21.29
N LYS A 155 -10.38 8.58 -21.08
CA LYS A 155 -11.12 9.31 -22.11
C LYS A 155 -10.45 10.67 -22.39
N SER A 156 -10.16 11.44 -21.35
CA SER A 156 -9.44 12.71 -21.46
C SER A 156 -8.03 12.53 -22.06
N LEU A 157 -7.34 11.44 -21.72
CA LEU A 157 -6.05 11.08 -22.34
C LEU A 157 -6.16 10.93 -23.87
N ALA A 158 -7.20 10.24 -24.34
CA ALA A 158 -7.43 10.01 -25.77
C ALA A 158 -7.83 11.29 -26.51
N GLU A 159 -8.67 12.14 -25.89
CA GLU A 159 -9.06 13.45 -26.42
C GLU A 159 -7.85 14.39 -26.59
N GLU A 160 -6.89 14.30 -25.68
CA GLU A 160 -5.65 15.08 -25.70
C GLU A 160 -4.56 14.50 -26.62
N GLY A 161 -4.76 13.31 -27.20
CA GLY A 161 -3.74 12.63 -28.02
C GLY A 161 -2.42 12.41 -27.25
N ALA A 162 -2.53 12.02 -25.98
CA ALA A 162 -1.40 11.71 -25.12
C ALA A 162 -1.21 10.19 -24.97
N GLU A 163 0.02 9.77 -24.69
CA GLU A 163 0.33 8.35 -24.54
C GLU A 163 -0.06 7.81 -23.16
N PRO A 164 -0.36 6.50 -23.02
CA PRO A 164 -0.75 5.89 -21.75
C PRO A 164 0.24 6.15 -20.60
N GLU A 165 1.53 6.30 -20.92
CA GLU A 165 2.60 6.60 -19.98
C GLU A 165 2.38 7.92 -19.23
N ASN A 166 1.79 8.92 -19.89
CA ASN A 166 1.49 10.22 -19.31
C ASN A 166 0.41 10.14 -18.22
N LEU A 167 -0.37 9.06 -18.19
CA LEU A 167 -1.39 8.80 -17.17
C LEU A 167 -0.93 7.74 -16.16
N SER A 168 -0.29 6.65 -16.61
CA SER A 168 0.09 5.54 -15.74
C SER A 168 1.16 5.93 -14.72
N ARG A 169 2.14 6.75 -15.12
CA ARG A 169 3.25 7.14 -14.24
C ARG A 169 2.83 8.04 -13.09
N PRO A 170 2.10 9.16 -13.30
CA PRO A 170 1.62 9.97 -12.18
C PRO A 170 0.70 9.20 -11.23
N LEU A 171 -0.10 8.27 -11.75
CA LEU A 171 -0.94 7.39 -10.91
C LEU A 171 -0.11 6.40 -10.08
N ALA A 172 0.93 5.82 -10.67
CA ALA A 172 1.83 4.91 -9.96
C ALA A 172 2.67 5.63 -8.89
N ASP A 173 3.06 6.89 -9.13
CA ASP A 173 3.84 7.68 -8.18
C ASP A 173 2.96 8.21 -7.03
N ALA A 174 1.69 8.55 -7.30
CA ALA A 174 0.77 9.10 -6.31
C ALA A 174 -0.01 8.03 -5.52
N GLY A 175 -0.39 6.92 -6.14
CA GLY A 175 -1.28 5.92 -5.54
C GLY A 175 -0.72 5.28 -4.27
N PRO A 176 0.41 4.58 -4.33
CA PRO A 176 1.01 3.92 -3.16
C PRO A 176 1.52 4.93 -2.11
N SER A 177 2.09 6.05 -2.55
CA SER A 177 2.71 7.04 -1.68
C SER A 177 1.67 7.74 -0.79
N THR A 178 0.53 8.12 -1.37
CA THR A 178 -0.53 8.83 -0.65
C THR A 178 -1.41 7.91 0.19
N ALA A 179 -1.52 6.62 -0.15
CA ALA A 179 -2.25 5.65 0.64
C ALA A 179 -1.66 5.50 2.06
N ALA A 180 -0.34 5.49 2.20
CA ALA A 180 0.35 5.40 3.49
C ALA A 180 0.21 6.65 4.38
N LEU A 181 -0.39 7.73 3.87
CA LEU A 181 -0.64 8.98 4.59
C LEU A 181 -2.11 9.14 5.04
N VAL A 182 -2.99 8.20 4.68
CA VAL A 182 -4.41 8.26 5.00
C VAL A 182 -4.71 7.34 6.19
N PRO A 183 -5.28 7.83 7.31
CA PRO A 183 -5.36 7.07 8.56
C PRO A 183 -6.23 5.81 8.46
N TRP A 184 -7.24 5.84 7.59
CA TRP A 184 -8.11 4.70 7.32
C TRP A 184 -7.61 3.84 6.16
N SER A 185 -6.40 4.04 5.64
CA SER A 185 -5.81 3.11 4.67
C SER A 185 -5.17 1.92 5.37
N MET A 186 -5.31 0.73 4.77
CA MET A 186 -4.68 -0.50 5.28
C MET A 186 -3.17 -0.32 5.46
N THR A 187 -2.49 0.36 4.53
CA THR A 187 -1.05 0.59 4.60
C THR A 187 -0.67 1.48 5.79
N SER A 188 -1.44 2.55 6.06
CA SER A 188 -1.21 3.43 7.21
C SER A 188 -1.43 2.72 8.54
N ILE A 189 -2.49 1.90 8.64
CA ILE A 189 -2.81 1.14 9.85
C ILE A 189 -1.68 0.16 10.18
N VAL A 190 -1.21 -0.59 9.17
CA VAL A 190 -0.08 -1.50 9.34
C VAL A 190 1.19 -0.74 9.70
N MET A 191 1.44 0.42 9.09
CA MET A 191 2.66 1.19 9.38
C MET A 191 2.66 1.80 10.77
N THR A 192 1.50 2.28 11.23
CA THR A 192 1.28 2.74 12.61
C THR A 192 1.50 1.61 13.61
N ALA A 193 0.99 0.40 13.32
CA ALA A 193 1.20 -0.78 14.15
C ALA A 193 2.66 -1.25 14.17
N LEU A 194 3.37 -1.16 13.03
CA LEU A 194 4.78 -1.53 12.93
C LEU A 194 5.69 -0.52 13.63
N LEU A 195 5.46 0.78 13.46
CA LEU A 195 6.30 1.81 14.06
C LEU A 195 5.96 2.08 15.53
N GLY A 196 4.76 1.71 15.98
CA GLY A 196 4.27 1.99 17.33
C GLY A 196 4.00 3.47 17.58
N VAL A 197 3.89 4.28 16.52
CA VAL A 197 3.61 5.72 16.58
C VAL A 197 2.41 6.05 15.70
N GLU A 198 1.59 7.00 16.14
CA GLU A 198 0.43 7.44 15.39
C GLU A 198 0.81 8.02 14.02
N LEU A 199 -0.14 7.99 13.07
CA LEU A 199 0.03 8.55 11.73
C LEU A 199 0.59 9.98 11.77
N TRP A 200 0.02 10.85 12.59
CA TRP A 200 0.42 12.27 12.66
C TRP A 200 1.84 12.47 13.17
N ALA A 201 2.37 11.50 13.93
CA ALA A 201 3.73 11.55 14.42
C ALA A 201 4.75 11.18 13.34
N TYR A 202 4.44 10.23 12.44
CA TYR A 202 5.38 9.82 11.38
C TYR A 202 5.14 10.52 10.04
N ALA A 203 3.91 10.94 9.73
CA ALA A 203 3.54 11.51 8.44
C ALA A 203 4.43 12.69 8.01
N PRO A 204 4.80 13.66 8.88
CA PRO A 204 5.70 14.75 8.49
C PRO A 204 7.11 14.29 8.11
N TRP A 205 7.58 13.20 8.70
CA TRP A 205 8.91 12.64 8.47
C TRP A 205 8.99 11.70 7.27
N ALA A 206 7.84 11.33 6.69
CA ALA A 206 7.76 10.46 5.53
C ALA A 206 8.07 11.23 4.23
N VAL A 207 9.28 11.81 4.13
CA VAL A 207 9.70 12.70 3.04
C VAL A 207 9.48 12.08 1.67
N ILE A 208 9.76 10.78 1.51
CA ILE A 208 9.60 10.07 0.22
C ILE A 208 8.12 9.97 -0.17
N LEU A 209 7.21 9.78 0.79
CA LEU A 209 5.77 9.70 0.54
C LEU A 209 5.19 11.03 0.07
N TRP A 210 5.74 12.16 0.56
CA TRP A 210 5.36 13.50 0.10
C TRP A 210 6.08 13.89 -1.19
N ALA A 211 7.36 13.55 -1.33
CA ALA A 211 8.16 13.90 -2.49
C ALA A 211 7.64 13.23 -3.77
N SER A 212 7.20 11.98 -3.70
CA SER A 212 6.70 11.23 -4.87
C SER A 212 5.55 11.95 -5.61
N PRO A 213 4.40 12.28 -4.97
CA PRO A 213 3.32 12.99 -5.65
C PRO A 213 3.70 14.43 -6.03
N LEU A 214 4.54 15.11 -5.24
CA LEU A 214 5.01 16.46 -5.56
C LEU A 214 5.90 16.48 -6.82
N LEU A 215 6.82 15.53 -6.94
CA LEU A 215 7.67 15.36 -8.12
C LEU A 215 6.84 14.94 -9.33
N ALA A 216 5.84 14.08 -9.16
CA ALA A 216 4.92 13.72 -10.24
C ALA A 216 4.15 14.93 -10.78
N ILE A 217 3.66 15.83 -9.90
CA ILE A 217 3.03 17.10 -10.29
C ILE A 217 4.04 17.99 -11.01
N LEU A 218 5.25 18.13 -10.46
CA LEU A 218 6.30 18.95 -11.06
C LEU A 218 6.66 18.47 -12.47
N PHE A 219 6.86 17.17 -12.67
CA PHE A 219 7.15 16.59 -13.99
C PHE A 219 5.98 16.75 -14.96
N ALA A 220 4.74 16.58 -14.50
CA ALA A 220 3.54 16.83 -15.31
C ALA A 220 3.45 18.29 -15.78
N LEU A 221 3.79 19.25 -14.91
CA LEU A 221 3.78 20.69 -15.23
C LEU A 221 4.91 21.07 -16.19
N LEU A 222 6.13 20.59 -15.94
CA LEU A 222 7.30 20.84 -16.77
C LEU A 222 7.19 20.13 -18.14
N GLY A 223 6.26 19.18 -18.29
CA GLY A 223 6.12 18.38 -19.50
C GLY A 223 7.28 17.40 -19.73
N ILE A 224 8.11 17.20 -18.70
CA ILE A 224 9.20 16.24 -18.71
C ILE A 224 8.53 14.86 -18.69
N PHE A 225 8.86 14.02 -19.69
CA PHE A 225 8.22 12.71 -19.94
C PHE A 225 6.79 12.74 -20.50
N SER A 226 6.27 13.90 -20.95
CA SER A 226 5.03 13.92 -21.73
C SER A 226 5.35 13.48 -23.16
N SER A 227 5.31 12.18 -23.42
CA SER A 227 5.48 11.66 -24.78
C SER A 227 4.43 12.26 -25.73
N ARG A 228 4.86 12.70 -26.91
CA ARG A 228 3.97 13.20 -27.96
C ARG A 228 3.43 11.99 -28.70
N GLY A 229 2.18 11.63 -28.41
CA GLY A 229 1.45 10.66 -29.23
C GLY A 229 1.43 11.11 -30.68
N ASP A 230 1.96 10.28 -31.56
CA ASP A 230 2.22 10.59 -32.98
C ASP A 230 0.98 10.45 -33.88
N LYS A 231 -0.24 10.57 -33.32
CA LYS A 231 -1.49 10.43 -34.08
C LYS A 231 -2.54 11.45 -33.63
N PRO A 232 -2.95 12.39 -34.52
CA PRO A 232 -4.09 13.23 -34.23
C PRO A 232 -5.35 12.35 -34.15
N ALA A 233 -6.10 12.48 -33.06
CA ALA A 233 -7.43 11.90 -32.94
C ALA A 233 -8.29 12.45 -34.09
N LYS A 234 -8.74 11.55 -34.97
CA LYS A 234 -9.66 11.85 -36.08
C LYS A 234 -10.89 12.49 -35.46
N LYS A 235 -11.08 13.80 -35.65
CA LYS A 235 -12.37 14.46 -35.39
C LYS A 235 -13.43 13.66 -36.13
N SER A 236 -14.30 12.97 -35.39
CA SER A 236 -15.53 12.44 -35.96
C SER A 236 -16.28 13.63 -36.54
N GLY A 237 -16.31 13.69 -37.87
CA GLY A 237 -16.90 14.78 -38.62
C GLY A 237 -18.35 14.96 -38.21
N ASN A 238 -18.67 16.19 -37.89
CA ASN A 238 -20.01 16.71 -37.75
C ASN A 238 -20.77 16.45 -39.07
N GLY A 239 -21.71 15.51 -39.06
CA GLY A 239 -22.69 15.32 -40.13
C GLY A 239 -24.05 15.81 -39.64
N HIS A 240 -24.22 17.13 -39.59
CA HIS A 240 -25.55 17.76 -39.57
C HIS A 240 -25.90 18.11 -41.02
N GLY A 241 -27.04 17.62 -41.50
CA GLY A 241 -27.61 18.00 -42.79
C GLY A 241 -28.91 17.23 -43.07
N PRO A 242 -30.05 17.90 -43.32
CA PRO A 242 -31.40 17.36 -43.14
C PRO A 242 -32.00 16.76 -44.41
N SER A 243 -32.89 15.78 -44.24
CA SER A 243 -34.08 15.50 -45.06
C SER A 243 -34.83 14.32 -44.45
#